data_AF-A0A8T5A189-F1
#
_entry.id   AF-A0A8T5A189-F1
#
_cell.length_a   1.000
_cell.length_b   1.000
_cell.length_c   1.000
_cell.angle_alpha   90.00
_cell.angle_beta   90.00
_cell.angle_gamma   90.00
#
_symmetry.space_group_name_H-M   'P 1'
#
loop_
_entity.id
_entity.type
_entity.pdbx_description
1 polymer ?
#
loop_
_entity_poly.entity_id
_entity_poly.type
_entity_poly.pdbx_seq_one_letter_code
_entity_poly.pdbx_strand_id
1 'polypeptide(L)'
;MDPSSYMELLTGHAPRPGIQKFFEEIEEANRNGKPLTILLEAPTSYGKTEASIALAAWLVKESSLAERLIHILPFRAIVEESYDTAKSSLEQHLPEVTVGAQAMHILDAEKSPFFLRRLVYTTIDSFIYNLFKLPVAEAERDYSHFDIPRYAIYSAFPVLDEAHYFAGDDPAFRDPIEHQNRMFAAFRAGLGALA
;
A
#
# COMPACT_ATOMS: atom_id res chain seq x y z
N MET A 1 -19.31 -3.16 7.78
CA MET A 1 -19.20 -3.95 6.53
C MET A 1 -17.83 -4.60 6.49
N ASP A 2 -17.65 -5.79 5.92
CA ASP A 2 -16.33 -6.43 5.76
C ASP A 2 -15.61 -5.98 4.47
N PRO A 3 -14.28 -6.18 4.35
CA PRO A 3 -13.53 -5.79 3.14
C PRO A 3 -14.04 -6.47 1.87
N SER A 4 -14.51 -7.72 1.94
CA SER A 4 -15.05 -8.45 0.79
C SER A 4 -16.30 -7.76 0.21
N SER A 5 -17.19 -7.31 1.08
CA SER A 5 -18.39 -6.56 0.73
C SER A 5 -18.06 -5.20 0.11
N TYR A 6 -17.01 -4.54 0.59
CA TYR A 6 -16.50 -3.31 -0.05
C TYR A 6 -15.96 -3.59 -1.45
N MET A 7 -15.25 -4.71 -1.66
CA MET A 7 -14.75 -5.08 -2.98
C MET A 7 -15.91 -5.33 -3.96
N GLU A 8 -16.94 -6.05 -3.53
CA GLU A 8 -18.13 -6.29 -4.35
C GLU A 8 -18.86 -4.99 -4.69
N LEU A 9 -19.02 -4.09 -3.72
CA LEU A 9 -19.60 -2.76 -3.95
C LEU A 9 -18.81 -1.92 -4.96
N LEU A 10 -17.49 -1.90 -4.85
CA LEU A 10 -16.61 -1.01 -5.61
C LEU A 10 -16.30 -1.53 -7.02
N THR A 11 -16.32 -2.85 -7.20
CA THR A 11 -15.90 -3.50 -8.46
C THR A 11 -17.04 -4.25 -9.16
N GLY A 12 -18.16 -4.50 -8.47
CA GLY A 12 -19.27 -5.29 -8.97
C GLY A 12 -19.04 -6.81 -8.99
N HIS A 13 -17.93 -7.30 -8.44
CA HIS A 13 -17.58 -8.71 -8.44
C HIS A 13 -17.08 -9.16 -7.07
N ALA A 14 -17.43 -10.39 -6.68
CA ALA A 14 -16.95 -11.00 -5.45
C ALA A 14 -15.42 -11.26 -5.49
N PRO A 15 -14.72 -11.18 -4.34
CA PRO A 15 -13.29 -11.48 -4.26
C PRO A 15 -12.98 -12.93 -4.66
N ARG A 16 -11.84 -13.13 -5.34
CA ARG A 16 -11.32 -14.47 -5.62
C ARG A 16 -10.87 -15.16 -4.33
N PRO A 17 -10.81 -16.50 -4.26
CA PRO A 17 -10.51 -17.22 -3.03
C PRO A 17 -9.25 -16.77 -2.28
N GLY A 18 -8.17 -16.44 -3.00
CA GLY A 18 -6.94 -15.92 -2.37
C GLY A 18 -7.11 -14.53 -1.74
N ILE A 19 -7.91 -13.65 -2.36
CA ILE A 19 -8.23 -12.32 -1.82
C ILE A 19 -9.23 -12.44 -0.66
N GLN A 20 -10.19 -13.34 -0.76
CA GLN A 20 -11.14 -13.63 0.31
C GLN A 20 -10.41 -14.08 1.58
N LYS A 21 -9.48 -15.04 1.45
CA LYS A 21 -8.66 -15.47 2.58
C LYS A 21 -7.80 -14.33 3.14
N PHE A 22 -7.23 -13.49 2.27
CA PHE A 22 -6.47 -12.31 2.69
C PHE A 22 -7.31 -11.37 3.57
N PHE A 23 -8.56 -11.11 3.20
CA PHE A 23 -9.47 -10.29 4.02
C PHE A 23 -9.83 -10.94 5.35
N GLU A 24 -10.11 -12.25 5.36
CA GLU A 24 -10.40 -13.00 6.60
C GLU A 24 -9.26 -12.90 7.62
N GLU A 25 -8.01 -13.02 7.18
CA GLU A 25 -6.81 -12.91 8.04
C GLU A 25 -6.64 -11.47 8.58
N ILE A 26 -6.92 -10.45 7.78
CA ILE A 26 -6.90 -9.04 8.22
C ILE A 26 -7.98 -8.78 9.28
N GLU A 27 -9.19 -9.28 9.07
CA GLU A 27 -10.29 -9.11 10.01
C GLU A 27 -10.04 -9.82 11.34
N GLU A 28 -9.47 -11.03 11.29
CA GLU A 28 -9.05 -11.74 12.49
C GLU A 28 -7.97 -10.96 13.26
N ALA A 29 -6.98 -10.41 12.56
CA ALA A 29 -5.94 -9.59 13.16
C ALA A 29 -6.50 -8.31 13.82
N ASN A 30 -7.45 -7.63 13.15
CA ASN A 30 -8.13 -6.45 13.71
C ASN A 30 -8.91 -6.80 14.99
N ARG A 31 -9.66 -7.92 14.99
CA ARG A 31 -10.42 -8.37 16.17
C ARG A 31 -9.51 -8.72 17.35
N ASN A 32 -8.36 -9.32 17.08
CA ASN A 32 -7.43 -9.80 18.11
C ASN A 32 -6.37 -8.76 18.52
N GLY A 33 -6.30 -7.60 17.85
CA GLY A 33 -5.30 -6.58 18.11
C GLY A 33 -3.84 -7.04 17.91
N LYS A 34 -3.62 -8.02 17.03
CA LYS A 34 -2.28 -8.60 16.81
C LYS A 34 -1.52 -7.81 15.75
N PRO A 35 -0.18 -7.67 15.90
CA PRO A 35 0.64 -7.16 14.80
C PRO A 35 0.47 -8.07 13.58
N LEU A 36 0.24 -7.45 12.43
CA LEU A 36 -0.08 -8.15 11.19
C LEU A 36 1.01 -7.91 10.15
N THR A 37 1.44 -8.98 9.51
CA THR A 37 2.38 -8.94 8.39
C THR A 37 2.01 -10.07 7.45
N ILE A 38 1.50 -9.73 6.27
CA ILE A 38 0.98 -10.69 5.29
C ILE A 38 1.84 -10.65 4.02
N LEU A 39 2.18 -11.82 3.51
CA LEU A 39 2.70 -11.99 2.16
C LEU A 39 1.59 -12.58 1.28
N LEU A 40 1.12 -11.78 0.31
CA LEU A 40 0.12 -12.22 -0.67
C LEU A 40 0.79 -12.55 -2.00
N GLU A 41 0.98 -13.84 -2.25
CA GLU A 41 1.39 -14.34 -3.56
C GLU A 41 0.14 -14.72 -4.38
N ALA A 42 -0.13 -13.93 -5.41
CA ALA A 42 -1.18 -14.20 -6.37
C ALA A 42 -0.74 -13.76 -7.78
N PRO A 43 -1.22 -14.41 -8.85
CA PRO A 43 -0.94 -14.00 -10.22
C PRO A 43 -1.32 -12.55 -10.50
N THR A 44 -0.77 -11.96 -11.56
CA THR A 44 -1.25 -10.68 -12.08
C THR A 44 -2.73 -10.81 -12.45
N SER A 45 -3.49 -9.70 -12.38
CA SER A 45 -4.96 -9.67 -12.58
C SER A 45 -5.79 -10.47 -11.54
N TYR A 46 -5.21 -10.91 -10.43
CA TYR A 46 -5.95 -11.64 -9.38
C TYR A 46 -6.81 -10.76 -8.47
N GLY A 47 -6.72 -9.44 -8.62
CA GLY A 47 -7.53 -8.49 -7.85
C GLY A 47 -6.78 -7.78 -6.72
N LYS A 48 -5.43 -7.70 -6.75
CA LYS A 48 -4.63 -7.10 -5.67
C LYS A 48 -4.87 -5.59 -5.52
N THR A 49 -4.98 -4.89 -6.64
CA THR A 49 -5.23 -3.45 -6.67
C THR A 49 -6.63 -3.14 -6.14
N GLU A 50 -7.63 -3.88 -6.61
CA GLU A 50 -9.02 -3.81 -6.15
C GLU A 50 -9.13 -4.14 -4.66
N ALA A 51 -8.39 -5.16 -4.20
CA ALA A 51 -8.32 -5.49 -2.79
C ALA A 51 -7.79 -4.32 -1.95
N SER A 52 -6.86 -3.54 -2.48
CA SER A 52 -6.29 -2.38 -1.79
C SER A 52 -7.29 -1.22 -1.70
N ILE A 53 -8.12 -1.01 -2.73
CA ILE A 53 -9.20 0.00 -2.70
C ILE A 53 -10.25 -0.40 -1.64
N ALA A 54 -10.69 -1.66 -1.67
CA ALA A 54 -11.67 -2.19 -0.72
C ALA A 54 -11.15 -2.16 0.72
N LEU A 55 -9.88 -2.53 0.92
CA LEU A 55 -9.22 -2.47 2.21
C LEU A 55 -9.12 -1.03 2.73
N ALA A 56 -8.80 -0.06 1.86
CA ALA A 56 -8.78 1.35 2.26
C ALA A 56 -10.15 1.84 2.71
N ALA A 57 -11.22 1.47 2.01
CA ALA A 57 -12.59 1.80 2.42
C ALA A 57 -12.95 1.21 3.80
N TRP A 58 -12.62 -0.06 4.00
CA TRP A 58 -12.84 -0.74 5.27
C TRP A 58 -12.04 -0.13 6.42
N LEU A 59 -10.76 0.18 6.19
CA LEU A 59 -9.88 0.79 7.19
C LEU A 59 -10.44 2.12 7.70
N VAL A 60 -10.98 2.95 6.81
CA VAL A 60 -11.54 4.27 7.15
C VAL A 60 -12.83 4.17 7.96
N LYS A 61 -13.63 3.14 7.71
CA LYS A 61 -15.01 3.05 8.20
C LYS A 61 -15.18 2.18 9.43
N GLU A 62 -14.43 1.09 9.50
CA GLU A 62 -14.76 -0.04 10.37
C GLU A 62 -13.56 -0.55 11.19
N SER A 63 -12.33 -0.15 10.83
CA SER A 63 -11.11 -0.70 11.42
C SER A 63 -10.40 0.28 12.35
N SER A 64 -9.68 -0.27 13.32
CA SER A 64 -8.70 0.47 14.13
C SER A 64 -7.26 0.10 13.80
N LEU A 65 -7.02 -0.74 12.78
CA LEU A 65 -5.67 -1.17 12.39
C LEU A 65 -4.81 -0.01 11.87
N ALA A 66 -5.41 0.91 11.13
CA ALA A 66 -4.72 2.04 10.53
C ALA A 66 -5.70 3.17 10.19
N GLU A 67 -5.20 4.40 10.11
CA GLU A 67 -5.98 5.56 9.71
C GLU A 67 -6.12 5.71 8.18
N ARG A 68 -5.23 5.05 7.42
CA ARG A 68 -5.13 5.12 5.95
C ARG A 68 -4.38 3.93 5.37
N LEU A 69 -4.48 3.75 4.06
CA LEU A 69 -3.70 2.79 3.29
C LEU A 69 -2.69 3.53 2.40
N ILE A 70 -1.43 3.09 2.41
CA ILE A 70 -0.39 3.58 1.50
C ILE A 70 0.02 2.43 0.58
N HIS A 71 -0.37 2.51 -0.69
CA HIS A 71 -0.07 1.54 -1.73
C HIS A 71 1.21 1.93 -2.47
N ILE A 72 2.26 1.15 -2.27
CA ILE A 72 3.62 1.43 -2.71
C ILE A 72 3.91 0.59 -3.96
N LEU A 73 4.13 1.28 -5.08
CA LEU A 73 4.36 0.69 -6.40
C LEU A 73 5.84 0.79 -6.81
N PRO A 74 6.34 -0.14 -7.64
CA PRO A 74 7.69 -0.07 -8.19
C PRO A 74 7.86 1.02 -9.25
N PHE A 75 6.83 1.28 -10.05
CA PHE A 75 6.92 2.16 -11.22
C PHE A 75 5.92 3.30 -11.17
N ARG A 76 6.35 4.48 -11.62
CA ARG A 76 5.55 5.71 -11.64
C ARG A 76 4.32 5.63 -12.53
N ALA A 77 4.41 5.01 -13.71
CA ALA A 77 3.29 4.91 -14.64
C ALA A 77 2.09 4.19 -14.03
N ILE A 78 2.34 3.17 -13.20
CA ILE A 78 1.29 2.39 -12.53
C ILE A 78 0.62 3.19 -11.40
N VAL A 79 1.30 4.21 -10.84
CA VAL A 79 0.73 5.08 -9.80
C VAL A 79 -0.44 5.89 -10.35
N GLU A 80 -0.28 6.48 -11.54
CA GLU A 80 -1.32 7.30 -12.17
C GLU A 80 -2.53 6.45 -12.56
N GLU A 81 -2.31 5.30 -13.21
CA GLU A 81 -3.38 4.36 -13.57
C GLU A 81 -4.15 3.85 -12.32
N SER A 82 -3.43 3.48 -11.27
CA SER A 82 -4.05 3.01 -10.01
C SER A 82 -4.84 4.12 -9.32
N TYR A 83 -4.32 5.35 -9.33
CA TYR A 83 -4.99 6.51 -8.78
C TYR A 83 -6.30 6.81 -9.53
N ASP A 84 -6.29 6.85 -10.86
CA ASP A 84 -7.48 7.16 -11.66
C ASP A 84 -8.57 6.09 -11.49
N THR A 85 -8.17 4.82 -11.45
CA THR A 85 -9.06 3.69 -11.21
C THR A 85 -9.72 3.79 -9.83
N ALA A 86 -8.92 4.04 -8.79
CA ALA A 86 -9.43 4.16 -7.43
C ALA A 86 -10.30 5.39 -7.23
N LYS A 87 -9.89 6.54 -7.79
CA LYS A 87 -10.65 7.79 -7.73
C LYS A 87 -12.03 7.61 -8.35
N SER A 88 -12.09 7.04 -9.54
CA SER A 88 -13.35 6.81 -10.26
C SER A 88 -14.30 5.90 -9.47
N SER A 89 -13.78 4.80 -8.91
CA SER A 89 -14.59 3.84 -8.14
C SER A 89 -15.07 4.43 -6.81
N LEU A 90 -14.19 5.11 -6.07
CA LEU A 90 -14.50 5.67 -4.75
C LEU A 90 -15.36 6.93 -4.82
N GLU A 91 -15.17 7.83 -5.78
CA GLU A 91 -16.04 9.01 -5.93
C GLU A 91 -17.49 8.62 -6.22
N GLN A 92 -17.71 7.51 -6.94
CA GLN A 92 -19.04 7.02 -7.25
C GLN A 92 -19.76 6.40 -6.04
N HIS A 93 -19.04 5.65 -5.19
CA HIS A 93 -19.66 4.83 -4.14
C HIS A 93 -19.40 5.32 -2.71
N LEU A 94 -18.23 5.91 -2.45
CA LEU A 94 -17.70 6.25 -1.13
C LEU A 94 -16.82 7.52 -1.16
N PRO A 95 -17.39 8.71 -1.48
CA PRO A 95 -16.62 9.95 -1.69
C PRO A 95 -15.84 10.43 -0.45
N GLU A 96 -16.16 9.95 0.74
CA GLU A 96 -15.44 10.22 1.98
C GLU A 96 -14.06 9.53 2.06
N VAL A 97 -13.82 8.49 1.27
CA VAL A 97 -12.52 7.79 1.18
C VAL A 97 -11.66 8.54 0.17
N THR A 98 -10.98 9.58 0.64
CA THR A 98 -10.18 10.43 -0.24
C THR A 98 -8.96 9.69 -0.80
N VAL A 99 -8.71 9.87 -2.09
CA VAL A 99 -7.57 9.29 -2.80
C VAL A 99 -6.52 10.39 -3.07
N GLY A 100 -5.26 10.01 -3.06
CA GLY A 100 -4.17 10.88 -3.49
C GLY A 100 -3.02 10.08 -4.10
N ALA A 101 -2.16 10.77 -4.82
CA ALA A 101 -0.96 10.17 -5.37
C ALA A 101 0.27 11.06 -5.14
N GLN A 102 1.43 10.42 -5.03
CA GLN A 102 2.71 11.11 -5.03
C GLN A 102 3.81 10.19 -5.54
N ALA A 103 4.44 10.56 -6.64
CA ALA A 103 5.74 10.04 -7.02
C ALA A 103 6.60 11.22 -7.45
N MET A 104 7.84 11.36 -6.97
CA MET A 104 8.83 12.42 -7.29
C MET A 104 8.34 13.60 -8.17
N HIS A 105 8.05 13.36 -9.46
CA HIS A 105 7.54 14.36 -10.40
C HIS A 105 6.10 14.12 -10.94
N ILE A 106 5.14 13.67 -10.14
CA ILE A 106 3.73 13.60 -10.59
C ILE A 106 3.23 15.03 -10.74
N LEU A 107 2.77 15.36 -11.95
CA LEU A 107 2.32 16.70 -12.33
C LEU A 107 0.78 16.82 -12.28
N ASP A 108 0.04 15.73 -12.53
CA ASP A 108 -1.39 15.81 -12.88
C ASP A 108 -2.38 15.10 -11.92
N ALA A 109 -1.92 14.38 -10.88
CA ALA A 109 -2.81 13.83 -9.84
C ALA A 109 -3.05 14.83 -8.70
N GLU A 110 -4.13 14.65 -7.91
CA GLU A 110 -4.26 15.38 -6.64
C GLU A 110 -3.10 14.99 -5.74
N LYS A 111 -2.11 15.89 -5.68
CA LYS A 111 -0.89 15.70 -4.93
C LYS A 111 -1.27 15.46 -3.47
N SER A 112 -0.81 14.33 -2.94
CA SER A 112 -0.82 14.06 -1.51
C SER A 112 0.62 14.25 -0.98
N PRO A 113 1.12 15.50 -0.92
CA PRO A 113 2.52 15.82 -0.61
C PRO A 113 2.98 15.28 0.75
N PHE A 114 2.03 15.00 1.64
CA PHE A 114 2.26 14.54 3.00
C PHE A 114 1.54 13.23 3.33
N PHE A 115 1.07 12.49 2.32
CA PHE A 115 0.37 11.20 2.50
C PHE A 115 -0.89 11.25 3.40
N LEU A 116 -1.57 12.41 3.49
CA LEU A 116 -2.70 12.57 4.41
C LEU A 116 -4.05 12.06 3.88
N ARG A 117 -4.13 11.68 2.60
CA ARG A 117 -5.33 11.06 2.01
C ARG A 117 -5.56 9.66 2.59
N ARG A 118 -6.80 9.16 2.53
CA ARG A 118 -7.17 7.86 3.11
C ARG A 118 -6.63 6.68 2.31
N LEU A 119 -6.51 6.85 1.00
CA LEU A 119 -5.80 5.96 0.09
C LEU A 119 -4.72 6.76 -0.64
N VAL A 120 -3.47 6.33 -0.53
CA VAL A 120 -2.33 7.00 -1.16
C VAL A 120 -1.60 6.03 -2.07
N TYR A 121 -1.48 6.36 -3.35
CA TYR A 121 -0.58 5.67 -4.26
C TYR A 121 0.76 6.39 -4.34
N THR A 122 1.86 5.64 -4.17
CA THR A 122 3.20 6.23 -4.19
C THR A 122 4.22 5.27 -4.77
N THR A 123 5.41 5.76 -5.13
CA THR A 123 6.55 4.89 -5.44
C THR A 123 7.36 4.59 -4.19
N ILE A 124 8.12 3.50 -4.22
CA ILE A 124 9.05 3.16 -3.14
C ILE A 124 10.02 4.31 -2.82
N ASP A 125 10.60 4.95 -3.83
CA ASP A 125 11.54 6.06 -3.62
C ASP A 125 10.86 7.19 -2.84
N SER A 126 9.65 7.57 -3.25
CA SER A 126 8.90 8.68 -2.62
C SER A 126 8.46 8.34 -1.20
N PHE A 127 8.10 7.08 -0.95
CA PHE A 127 7.82 6.57 0.38
C PHE A 127 9.05 6.67 1.29
N ILE A 128 10.21 6.20 0.80
CA ILE A 128 11.49 6.22 1.52
C ILE A 128 11.93 7.66 1.80
N TYR A 129 11.85 8.57 0.84
CA TYR A 129 12.17 9.99 1.04
C TYR A 129 11.32 10.62 2.17
N ASN A 130 10.01 10.39 2.15
CA ASN A 130 9.09 10.85 3.20
C ASN A 130 9.43 10.23 4.57
N LEU A 131 9.83 8.96 4.62
CA LEU A 131 10.24 8.28 5.84
C LEU A 131 11.55 8.86 6.42
N PHE A 132 12.52 9.19 5.57
CA PHE A 132 13.87 9.64 5.94
C PHE A 132 14.02 11.17 6.04
N LYS A 133 12.94 11.88 6.33
CA LYS A 133 12.92 13.33 6.60
C LYS A 133 13.27 14.23 5.41
N LEU A 134 13.07 13.73 4.20
CA LEU A 134 13.24 14.47 2.96
C LEU A 134 11.93 14.45 2.19
N PRO A 135 10.86 15.10 2.71
CA PRO A 135 9.57 15.06 2.07
C PRO A 135 9.67 15.58 0.64
N VAL A 136 9.19 14.78 -0.32
CA VAL A 136 9.33 15.04 -1.77
C VAL A 136 8.79 16.42 -2.14
N ALA A 137 7.71 16.85 -1.49
CA ALA A 137 7.07 18.15 -1.73
C ALA A 137 7.90 19.36 -1.26
N GLU A 138 8.89 19.15 -0.40
CA GLU A 138 9.71 20.20 0.22
C GLU A 138 11.21 19.89 0.09
N ALA A 139 11.59 19.04 -0.87
CA ALA A 139 12.97 18.58 -1.02
C ALA A 139 13.99 19.71 -1.24
N GLU A 140 13.55 20.87 -1.74
CA GLU A 140 14.37 22.06 -1.98
C GLU A 140 14.39 23.05 -0.80
N ARG A 141 13.72 22.74 0.33
CA ARG A 141 13.68 23.62 1.51
C ARG A 141 14.74 23.25 2.53
N ASP A 142 15.35 24.27 3.14
CA ASP A 142 16.32 24.10 4.25
C ASP A 142 15.70 23.47 5.50
N TYR A 143 14.40 23.70 5.72
CA TYR A 143 13.61 23.11 6.78
C TYR A 143 12.33 22.53 6.19
N SER A 144 12.01 21.30 6.60
CA SER A 144 10.87 20.58 6.06
C SER A 144 9.96 20.07 7.17
N HIS A 145 8.67 19.96 6.86
CA HIS A 145 7.65 19.44 7.77
C HIS A 145 7.64 17.92 7.78
N PHE A 146 8.82 17.29 7.89
CA PHE A 146 8.99 15.84 7.76
C PHE A 146 8.19 15.02 8.77
N ASP A 147 7.80 15.60 9.91
CA ASP A 147 7.00 14.89 10.90
C ASP A 147 5.58 14.60 10.41
N ILE A 148 5.04 15.41 9.48
CA ILE A 148 3.70 15.21 8.92
C ILE A 148 3.63 13.92 8.08
N PRO A 149 4.46 13.70 7.06
CA PRO A 149 4.44 12.45 6.30
C PRO A 149 4.92 11.26 7.13
N ARG A 150 5.79 11.45 8.13
CA ARG A 150 6.15 10.36 9.06
C ARG A 150 4.98 9.92 9.92
N TYR A 151 4.22 10.86 10.48
CA TYR A 151 2.96 10.53 11.14
C TYR A 151 2.04 9.76 10.19
N ALA A 152 1.90 10.26 8.95
CA ALA A 152 1.06 9.61 7.96
C ALA A 152 1.47 8.16 7.67
N ILE A 153 2.78 7.89 7.60
CA ILE A 153 3.34 6.54 7.42
C ILE A 153 3.15 5.68 8.68
N TYR A 154 3.40 6.22 9.87
CA TYR A 154 3.33 5.46 11.12
C TYR A 154 1.92 5.04 11.52
N SER A 155 0.89 5.80 11.11
CA SER A 155 -0.50 5.38 11.30
C SER A 155 -1.16 4.77 10.05
N ALA A 156 -0.37 4.43 9.02
CA ALA A 156 -0.87 3.77 7.81
C ALA A 156 -0.76 2.25 7.84
N PHE A 157 -1.55 1.62 6.97
CA PHE A 157 -1.36 0.25 6.51
C PHE A 157 -0.56 0.27 5.19
N PRO A 158 0.77 0.02 5.21
CA PRO A 158 1.56 0.01 3.99
C PRO A 158 1.37 -1.29 3.21
N VAL A 159 1.15 -1.18 1.90
CA VAL A 159 1.07 -2.30 0.97
C VAL A 159 2.22 -2.16 -0.03
N LEU A 160 3.14 -3.11 -0.02
CA LEU A 160 4.23 -3.20 -1.00
C LEU A 160 3.77 -4.04 -2.18
N ASP A 161 3.43 -3.38 -3.28
CA ASP A 161 3.00 -4.04 -4.50
C ASP A 161 4.20 -4.44 -5.35
N GLU A 162 4.06 -5.58 -6.04
CA GLU A 162 5.13 -6.24 -6.77
C GLU A 162 6.47 -6.27 -6.02
N ALA A 163 6.38 -6.69 -4.75
CA ALA A 163 7.44 -6.60 -3.77
C ALA A 163 8.78 -7.21 -4.24
N HIS A 164 8.73 -8.19 -5.15
CA HIS A 164 9.89 -8.83 -5.74
C HIS A 164 10.82 -7.86 -6.50
N TYR A 165 10.31 -6.76 -7.07
CA TYR A 165 11.15 -5.75 -7.73
C TYR A 165 12.02 -4.95 -6.75
N PHE A 166 11.70 -4.95 -5.45
CA PHE A 166 12.45 -4.21 -4.45
C PHE A 166 13.69 -4.96 -3.94
N ALA A 167 13.69 -6.29 -4.02
CA ALA A 167 14.88 -7.09 -3.73
C ALA A 167 15.76 -7.10 -4.98
N GLY A 168 16.76 -6.23 -5.03
CA GLY A 168 17.63 -6.08 -6.20
C GLY A 168 18.21 -7.40 -6.74
N ASP A 169 18.38 -7.45 -8.06
CA ASP A 169 19.07 -8.52 -8.78
C ASP A 169 20.58 -8.34 -8.66
N ASP A 170 21.18 -8.77 -7.55
CA ASP A 170 22.64 -8.82 -7.43
C ASP A 170 23.18 -10.09 -8.12
N PRO A 171 23.93 -9.97 -9.25
CA PRO A 171 24.52 -11.10 -9.95
C PRO A 171 25.67 -11.79 -9.18
N ALA A 172 26.17 -11.22 -8.07
CA ALA A 172 27.17 -11.87 -7.21
C ALA A 172 26.58 -13.00 -6.35
N PHE A 173 25.26 -13.02 -6.18
CA PHE A 173 24.51 -14.05 -5.45
C PHE A 173 23.68 -14.88 -6.44
N ARG A 174 24.38 -15.58 -7.35
CA ARG A 174 23.81 -16.58 -8.26
C ARG A 174 23.75 -17.94 -7.57
N ASP A 175 22.94 -18.05 -6.52
CA ASP A 175 22.44 -19.36 -6.10
C ASP A 175 21.02 -19.52 -6.68
N PRO A 176 20.79 -20.47 -7.62
CA PRO A 176 19.52 -20.59 -8.33
C PRO A 176 18.31 -20.85 -7.42
N ILE A 177 18.52 -21.26 -6.16
CA ILE A 177 17.47 -21.53 -5.18
C ILE A 177 17.13 -20.26 -4.37
N GLU A 178 18.08 -19.34 -4.14
CA GLU A 178 17.86 -18.12 -3.35
C GLU A 178 17.32 -16.95 -4.18
N HIS A 179 17.56 -16.92 -5.48
CA HIS A 179 17.18 -15.78 -6.32
C HIS A 179 15.66 -15.54 -6.35
N GLN A 180 14.85 -16.62 -6.25
CA GLN A 180 13.39 -16.52 -6.18
C GLN A 180 12.86 -16.07 -4.81
N ASN A 181 13.69 -16.04 -3.77
CA ASN A 181 13.22 -15.93 -2.38
C ASN A 181 13.91 -14.83 -1.56
N ARG A 182 14.62 -13.87 -2.17
CA ARG A 182 15.25 -12.76 -1.41
C ARG A 182 14.22 -11.94 -0.62
N MET A 183 13.07 -11.63 -1.22
CA MET A 183 11.97 -10.98 -0.50
C MET A 183 11.42 -11.87 0.62
N PHE A 184 11.29 -13.18 0.37
CA PHE A 184 10.84 -14.12 1.40
C PHE A 184 11.85 -14.24 2.56
N ALA A 185 13.15 -14.19 2.26
CA ALA A 185 14.22 -14.20 3.25
C ALA A 185 14.23 -12.90 4.07
N ALA A 186 14.13 -11.74 3.41
CA ALA A 186 14.00 -10.44 4.08
C ALA A 186 12.74 -10.38 4.96
N PHE A 187 11.62 -10.90 4.46
CA PHE A 187 10.37 -11.03 5.21
C PHE A 187 10.53 -11.92 6.45
N ARG A 188 11.12 -13.10 6.30
CA ARG A 188 11.40 -14.01 7.43
C ARG A 188 12.34 -13.39 8.46
N ALA A 189 13.36 -12.66 8.00
CA ALA A 189 14.26 -11.92 8.89
C ALA A 189 13.51 -10.81 9.65
N GLY A 190 12.63 -10.08 8.96
CA GLY A 190 11.75 -9.08 9.58
C GLY A 190 10.84 -9.68 10.65
N LEU A 191 10.16 -10.79 10.35
CA LEU A 191 9.34 -11.52 11.33
C LEU A 191 10.17 -11.98 12.54
N GLY A 192 11.39 -12.47 12.31
CA GLY A 192 12.29 -12.88 13.38
C GLY A 192 12.80 -11.74 14.26
N ALA A 193 12.81 -10.50 13.76
CA ALA A 193 13.16 -9.32 14.54
C ALA A 193 11.98 -8.74 15.33
N LEU A 194 10.75 -9.12 14.99
CA LEU A 194 9.50 -8.67 15.63
C LEU A 194 8.97 -9.65 16.68
N ALA A 195 9.52 -10.87 16.76
CA ALA A 195 9.21 -11.91 17.74
C ALA A 195 10.15 -11.83 18.97
#